data_AF-A0A1Y1W650-F1
#
_entry.id   AF-A0A1Y1W650-F1
#
_cell.length_a   1.000
_cell.length_b   1.000
_cell.length_c   1.000
_cell.angle_alpha   90.00
_cell.angle_beta   90.00
_cell.angle_gamma   90.00
#
_symmetry.space_group_name_H-M   'P 1'
#
loop_
_entity.id
_entity.type
_entity.pdbx_description
1 polymer ?
#
loop_
_entity_poly.entity_id
_entity_poly.type
_entity_poly.pdbx_seq_one_letter_code
_entity_poly.pdbx_strand_id
1 'polypeptide(L)'
;MGQFVAGYAADVVGPVNSLLLFTFISTLSNAILFVPTLTFHSLLAYACLCGMSIGAADPLAVMAGVTQFGRSRAASTTGMMYGSVGFLVLITAPSARVVLSTIGGGENYRPVYVMIVVMFAMSTLFLLALRLRISRQLVVRA
;
A
#
# COMPACT_ATOMS: atom_id res chain seq x y z
N MET A 1 7.61 -1.84 14.33
CA MET A 1 8.39 -0.62 13.98
C MET A 1 7.63 0.27 13.02
N GLY A 2 7.24 -0.20 11.82
CA GLY A 2 6.54 0.63 10.81
C GLY A 2 5.32 1.40 11.33
N GLN A 3 4.48 0.76 12.16
CA GLN A 3 3.30 1.40 12.76
C GLN A 3 3.61 2.62 13.64
N PHE A 4 4.70 2.58 14.42
CA PHE A 4 5.10 3.70 15.29
C PHE A 4 5.62 4.88 14.45
N VAL A 5 6.45 4.59 13.45
CA VAL A 5 6.96 5.60 12.51
C VAL A 5 5.81 6.24 11.73
N ALA A 6 4.83 5.44 11.33
CA ALA A 6 3.63 5.89 10.66
C ALA A 6 2.78 6.82 11.52
N GLY A 7 2.58 6.48 12.80
CA GLY A 7 1.89 7.35 13.76
C GLY A 7 2.59 8.70 13.91
N TYR A 8 3.90 8.69 14.15
CA TYR A 8 4.68 9.92 14.26
C TYR A 8 4.65 10.76 12.97
N ALA A 9 4.77 10.13 11.80
CA ALA A 9 4.66 10.82 10.52
C ALA A 9 3.26 11.43 10.31
N ALA A 10 2.20 10.73 10.72
CA ALA A 10 0.83 11.21 10.65
C ALA A 10 0.61 12.45 11.52
N ASP A 11 1.26 12.54 12.67
CA ASP A 11 1.19 13.72 13.54
C ASP A 11 1.88 14.94 12.92
N VAL A 12 2.97 14.74 12.16
CA VAL A 12 3.75 15.84 11.56
C VAL A 12 3.18 16.30 10.21
N VAL A 13 2.84 15.37 9.32
CA VAL A 13 2.48 15.67 7.90
C VAL A 13 0.98 15.47 7.64
N GLY A 14 0.26 14.88 8.58
CA GLY A 14 -1.13 14.46 8.44
C GLY A 14 -1.25 12.99 7.98
N PRO A 15 -2.34 12.31 8.35
CA PRO A 15 -2.53 10.88 8.08
C PRO A 15 -2.63 10.55 6.59
N VAL A 16 -3.27 11.41 5.80
CA VAL A 16 -3.45 11.19 4.34
C VAL A 16 -2.13 11.33 3.58
N ASN A 17 -1.33 12.35 3.90
CA ASN A 17 -0.03 12.56 3.26
C ASN A 17 0.95 11.45 3.64
N SER A 18 0.92 11.03 4.91
CA SER A 18 1.73 9.92 5.40
C SER A 18 1.34 8.62 4.70
N LEU A 19 0.03 8.34 4.55
CA LEU A 19 -0.45 7.18 3.80
C LEU A 19 0.11 7.19 2.37
N LEU A 20 0.01 8.31 1.65
CA LEU A 20 0.53 8.44 0.30
C LEU A 20 2.05 8.20 0.23
N LEU A 21 2.81 8.76 1.16
CA LEU A 21 4.27 8.59 1.23
C LEU A 21 4.65 7.12 1.47
N PHE A 22 4.02 6.46 2.43
CA PHE A 22 4.30 5.04 2.71
C PHE A 22 3.84 4.12 1.57
N THR A 23 2.71 4.40 0.92
CA THR A 23 2.28 3.64 -0.26
C THR A 23 3.26 3.84 -1.42
N PHE A 24 3.76 5.06 -1.65
CA PHE A 24 4.77 5.33 -2.67
C PHE A 24 6.10 4.60 -2.40
N ILE A 25 6.58 4.64 -1.14
CA ILE A 25 7.77 3.87 -0.72
C ILE A 25 7.54 2.37 -0.92
N SER A 26 6.34 1.87 -0.61
CA SER A 26 5.98 0.46 -0.83
C SER A 26 6.04 0.11 -2.31
N THR A 27 5.51 0.96 -3.19
CA THR A 27 5.55 0.77 -4.65
C THR A 27 6.99 0.74 -5.16
N LEU A 28 7.83 1.68 -4.75
CA LEU A 28 9.25 1.71 -5.10
C LEU A 28 9.98 0.47 -4.59
N SER A 29 9.70 0.05 -3.36
CA SER A 29 10.30 -1.15 -2.76
C SER A 29 9.92 -2.42 -3.52
N ASN A 30 8.66 -2.54 -3.95
CA ASN A 30 8.22 -3.65 -4.79
C ASN A 30 8.83 -3.62 -6.21
N ALA A 31 9.15 -2.44 -6.75
CA ALA A 31 9.85 -2.34 -8.03
C ALA A 31 11.30 -2.89 -7.95
N ILE A 32 11.94 -2.85 -6.77
CA ILE A 32 13.29 -3.42 -6.55
C ILE A 32 13.30 -4.94 -6.77
N LEU A 33 12.18 -5.64 -6.52
CA LEU A 33 12.07 -7.09 -6.80
C LEU A 33 12.24 -7.43 -8.29
N PHE A 34 12.15 -6.45 -9.18
CA PHE A 34 12.35 -6.65 -10.61
C PHE A 34 13.83 -6.67 -11.03
N VAL A 35 14.75 -6.36 -10.11
CA VAL A 35 16.19 -6.40 -10.40
C VAL A 35 16.61 -7.87 -10.57
N PRO A 36 17.09 -8.28 -11.76
CA PRO A 36 17.33 -9.70 -12.09
C PRO A 36 18.43 -10.36 -11.26
N THR A 37 19.21 -9.60 -10.50
CA THR A 37 20.25 -10.08 -9.59
C THR A 37 19.80 -9.94 -8.14
N LEU A 38 18.84 -10.77 -7.71
CA LEU A 38 18.42 -10.83 -6.31
C LEU A 38 19.50 -11.53 -5.49
N THR A 39 20.37 -10.74 -4.87
CA THR A 39 21.28 -11.21 -3.82
C THR A 39 20.53 -11.30 -2.49
N PHE A 40 21.00 -12.13 -1.56
CA PHE A 40 20.42 -12.23 -0.20
C PHE A 40 20.28 -10.85 0.47
N HIS A 41 21.28 -9.98 0.31
CA HIS A 41 21.25 -8.60 0.83
C HIS A 41 20.12 -7.76 0.24
N SER A 42 19.85 -7.89 -1.06
CA SER A 42 18.74 -7.17 -1.71
C SER A 42 17.37 -7.65 -1.23
N LEU A 43 17.22 -8.95 -0.97
CA LEU A 43 15.99 -9.52 -0.40
C LEU A 43 15.77 -9.09 1.05
N LEU A 44 16.84 -9.01 1.85
CA LEU A 44 16.77 -8.52 3.22
C LEU A 44 16.36 -7.03 3.26
N ALA A 45 17.01 -6.20 2.44
CA ALA A 45 16.66 -4.79 2.32
C ALA A 45 15.21 -4.59 1.86
N TYR A 46 14.77 -5.38 0.87
CA TYR A 46 13.38 -5.42 0.43
C TYR A 46 12.43 -5.78 1.58
N ALA A 47 12.69 -6.86 2.32
CA ALA A 47 11.83 -7.31 3.40
C ALA A 47 11.69 -6.25 4.51
N CYS A 48 12.78 -5.56 4.86
CA CYS A 48 12.75 -4.46 5.82
C CYS A 48 11.93 -3.27 5.30
N LEU A 49 12.19 -2.79 4.09
CA LEU A 49 11.49 -1.63 3.52
C LEU A 49 10.01 -1.91 3.30
N CYS A 50 9.70 -3.01 2.63
CA CYS A 50 8.34 -3.44 2.32
C CYS A 50 7.55 -3.79 3.59
N GLY A 51 8.18 -4.48 4.55
CA GLY A 51 7.54 -4.82 5.82
C GLY A 51 7.20 -3.59 6.66
N MET A 52 8.08 -2.57 6.67
CA MET A 52 7.78 -1.30 7.33
C MET A 52 6.68 -0.52 6.62
N SER A 53 6.70 -0.43 5.28
CA SER A 53 5.73 0.36 4.52
C SER A 53 4.33 -0.25 4.49
N ILE A 54 4.23 -1.57 4.31
CA ILE A 54 2.94 -2.27 4.34
C ILE A 54 2.35 -2.23 5.76
N GLY A 55 3.17 -2.50 6.77
CA GLY A 55 2.72 -2.44 8.17
C GLY A 55 2.27 -1.05 8.63
N ALA A 56 2.72 0.01 7.95
CA ALA A 56 2.27 1.38 8.17
C ALA A 56 0.93 1.71 7.50
N ALA A 57 0.61 1.07 6.37
CA ALA A 57 -0.54 1.44 5.54
C ALA A 57 -1.89 1.19 6.23
N ASP A 58 -2.05 0.06 6.91
CA ASP A 58 -3.32 -0.33 7.56
C ASP A 58 -3.78 0.68 8.62
N PRO A 59 -2.98 1.03 9.65
CA PRO A 59 -3.41 2.01 10.66
C PRO A 59 -3.56 3.41 10.08
N LEU A 60 -2.74 3.79 9.09
CA LEU A 60 -2.84 5.09 8.43
C LEU A 60 -4.12 5.22 7.61
N ALA A 61 -4.54 4.16 6.91
CA ALA A 61 -5.79 4.15 6.17
C ALA A 61 -6.98 4.35 7.11
N VAL A 62 -7.01 3.63 8.24
CA VAL A 62 -8.05 3.78 9.26
C VAL A 62 -8.04 5.21 9.84
N MET A 63 -6.88 5.73 10.23
CA MET A 63 -6.77 7.09 10.76
C MET A 63 -7.19 8.15 9.73
N ALA A 64 -6.79 8.02 8.47
CA ALA A 64 -7.22 8.89 7.38
C ALA A 64 -8.75 8.84 7.20
N GLY A 65 -9.35 7.65 7.26
CA GLY A 65 -10.80 7.49 7.22
C GLY A 65 -11.52 8.17 8.39
N VAL A 66 -11.06 7.94 9.61
CA VAL A 66 -11.67 8.52 10.83
C VAL A 66 -11.53 10.04 10.85
N THR A 67 -10.39 10.59 10.41
CA THR A 67 -10.19 12.04 10.33
C THR A 67 -11.06 12.71 9.26
N GLN A 68 -11.41 12.01 8.17
CA GLN A 68 -12.27 12.54 7.12
C GLN A 68 -13.77 12.39 7.40
N PHE A 69 -14.20 11.24 7.95
CA PHE A 69 -15.62 10.91 8.14
C PHE A 69 -16.15 11.20 9.56
N GLY A 70 -15.28 11.61 10.48
CA GLY A 70 -15.61 11.93 11.86
C GLY A 70 -15.62 10.70 12.78
N ARG A 71 -15.36 10.95 14.08
CA ARG A 71 -15.20 9.89 15.09
C ARG A 71 -16.45 9.05 15.31
N SER A 72 -17.65 9.61 15.11
CA SER A 72 -18.92 8.88 15.28
C SER A 72 -19.10 7.72 14.29
N ARG A 73 -18.40 7.74 13.16
CA ARG A 73 -18.44 6.69 12.13
C ARG A 73 -17.20 5.80 12.11
N ALA A 74 -16.29 5.95 13.07
CA ALA A 74 -15.00 5.27 13.06
C ALA A 74 -15.12 3.74 12.96
N ALA A 75 -16.03 3.13 13.73
CA ALA A 75 -16.25 1.69 13.69
C ALA A 75 -16.77 1.22 12.31
N SER A 76 -17.71 1.96 11.71
CA SER A 76 -18.25 1.66 10.37
C SER A 76 -17.19 1.81 9.28
N THR A 77 -16.41 2.91 9.30
CA THR A 77 -15.33 3.14 8.34
C THR A 77 -14.25 2.06 8.44
N THR A 78 -13.86 1.69 9.66
CA THR A 78 -12.89 0.61 9.90
C THR A 78 -13.41 -0.73 9.40
N GLY A 79 -14.68 -1.05 9.68
CA GLY A 79 -15.33 -2.26 9.20
C GLY A 79 -15.39 -2.35 7.67
N MET A 80 -15.72 -1.23 7.00
CA MET A 80 -15.70 -1.17 5.53
C MET A 80 -14.31 -1.37 4.96
N MET A 81 -13.27 -0.77 5.56
CA MET A 81 -11.88 -0.95 5.14
C MET A 81 -11.46 -2.42 5.23
N TYR A 82 -11.59 -3.06 6.38
CA TYR A 82 -11.23 -4.48 6.52
C TYR A 82 -12.11 -5.40 5.66
N GLY A 83 -13.40 -5.08 5.51
CA GLY A 83 -14.29 -5.80 4.60
C GLY A 83 -13.81 -5.73 3.15
N SER A 84 -13.39 -4.55 2.69
CA SER A 84 -12.84 -4.37 1.34
C SER A 84 -11.52 -5.13 1.14
N VAL A 85 -10.66 -5.18 2.17
CA VAL A 85 -9.41 -5.97 2.12
C VAL A 85 -9.73 -7.45 1.95
N GLY A 86 -10.66 -7.99 2.73
CA GLY A 86 -11.08 -9.39 2.62
C GLY A 86 -11.62 -9.72 1.22
N PHE A 87 -12.48 -8.86 0.67
CA PHE A 87 -13.00 -9.01 -0.69
C PHE A 87 -11.89 -8.96 -1.76
N LEU A 88 -10.94 -8.03 -1.62
CA LEU A 88 -9.81 -7.92 -2.55
C LEU A 88 -8.91 -9.14 -2.51
N VAL A 89 -8.66 -9.73 -1.34
CA VAL A 89 -7.86 -10.96 -1.21
C VAL A 89 -8.55 -12.11 -1.93
N LEU A 90 -9.87 -12.25 -1.81
CA LEU A 90 -10.65 -13.28 -2.50
C LEU A 90 -10.57 -13.20 -4.03
N ILE A 91 -10.38 -12.01 -4.59
CA ILE A 91 -10.20 -11.81 -6.04
C ILE A 91 -8.74 -12.01 -6.42
N THR A 92 -7.83 -11.36 -5.69
CA THR A 92 -6.42 -11.23 -6.07
C THR A 92 -5.66 -12.55 -5.98
N ALA A 93 -5.93 -13.35 -4.93
CA ALA A 93 -5.26 -14.64 -4.73
C ALA A 93 -5.50 -15.64 -5.87
N PRO A 94 -6.74 -15.94 -6.29
CA PRO A 94 -6.97 -16.82 -7.43
C PRO A 94 -6.47 -16.22 -8.74
N SER A 95 -6.59 -14.91 -8.96
CA SER A 95 -6.02 -14.26 -10.15
C SER A 95 -4.50 -14.44 -10.23
N ALA A 96 -3.78 -14.24 -9.12
CA ALA A 96 -2.33 -14.47 -9.07
C ALA A 96 -1.97 -15.93 -9.39
N ARG A 97 -2.77 -16.90 -8.92
CA ARG A 97 -2.59 -18.32 -9.25
C ARG A 97 -2.78 -18.59 -10.74
N VAL A 98 -3.81 -18.03 -11.35
CA VAL A 98 -4.07 -18.17 -12.79
C VAL A 98 -2.93 -17.56 -13.61
N VAL A 99 -2.45 -16.38 -13.23
CA VAL A 99 -1.30 -15.72 -13.88
C VAL A 99 -0.05 -16.59 -13.80
N LEU A 100 0.21 -17.19 -12.63
CA LEU A 100 1.33 -18.11 -12.44
C LEU A 100 1.19 -19.36 -13.33
N SER A 101 0.02 -19.98 -13.40
CA SER A 101 -0.18 -21.20 -14.18
C SER A 101 -0.20 -20.97 -15.69
N THR A 102 -0.73 -19.84 -16.16
CA THR A 102 -0.92 -19.56 -17.60
C THR A 102 0.26 -18.86 -18.24
N ILE A 103 0.82 -17.84 -17.58
CA ILE A 103 1.93 -17.02 -18.11
C ILE A 103 3.26 -17.49 -17.52
N GLY A 104 3.27 -17.84 -16.24
CA GLY A 104 4.47 -18.27 -15.53
C GLY A 104 4.84 -19.74 -15.74
N GLY A 105 3.98 -20.54 -16.38
CA GLY A 105 4.18 -21.98 -16.52
C GLY A 105 4.26 -22.74 -15.18
N GLY A 106 3.73 -22.16 -14.10
CA GLY A 106 3.74 -22.73 -12.74
C GLY A 106 4.99 -22.45 -11.90
N GLU A 107 6.12 -22.13 -12.51
CA GLU A 107 7.41 -21.96 -11.82
C GLU A 107 7.96 -20.54 -11.90
N ASN A 108 7.61 -19.79 -12.94
CA ASN A 108 8.08 -18.42 -13.13
C ASN A 108 7.13 -17.43 -12.43
N TYR A 109 7.56 -16.91 -11.28
CA TYR A 109 6.81 -15.92 -10.49
C TYR A 109 6.91 -14.47 -11.00
N ARG A 110 7.76 -14.19 -12.01
CA ARG A 110 7.91 -12.84 -12.59
C ARG A 110 6.59 -12.17 -12.98
N PRO A 111 5.67 -12.81 -13.72
CA PRO A 111 4.39 -12.18 -14.06
C PRO A 111 3.52 -11.84 -12.83
N VAL A 112 3.61 -12.63 -11.75
CA VAL A 112 2.93 -12.33 -10.48
C VAL A 112 3.55 -11.11 -9.81
N TYR A 113 4.88 -10.97 -9.82
CA TYR A 113 5.54 -9.77 -9.31
C TYR A 113 5.16 -8.51 -10.11
N VAL A 114 5.07 -8.60 -11.44
CA VAL A 114 4.57 -7.50 -12.27
C VAL A 114 3.15 -7.09 -11.87
N MET A 115 2.27 -8.07 -11.68
CA MET A 115 0.90 -7.82 -11.21
C MET A 115 0.89 -7.05 -9.88
N ILE A 116 1.71 -7.46 -8.90
CA ILE A 116 1.83 -6.79 -7.60
C ILE A 116 2.28 -5.34 -7.77
N VAL A 117 3.35 -5.09 -8.53
CA VAL A 117 3.88 -3.73 -8.76
C VAL A 117 2.84 -2.84 -9.41
N VAL A 118 2.13 -3.35 -10.42
CA VAL A 118 1.05 -2.61 -11.10
C VAL A 118 -0.07 -2.27 -10.13
N MET A 119 -0.50 -3.20 -9.26
CA MET A 119 -1.54 -2.92 -8.27
C MET A 119 -1.13 -1.83 -7.26
N PHE A 120 0.11 -1.88 -6.76
CA PHE A 120 0.64 -0.85 -5.87
C PHE A 120 0.80 0.52 -6.56
N ALA A 121 1.25 0.53 -7.81
CA ALA A 121 1.33 1.75 -8.62
C ALA A 121 -0.06 2.36 -8.85
N MET A 122 -1.06 1.55 -9.22
CA MET A 122 -2.44 1.99 -9.38
C MET A 122 -3.01 2.53 -8.07
N SER A 123 -2.78 1.85 -6.95
CA SER A 123 -3.19 2.33 -5.62
C SER A 123 -2.60 3.72 -5.31
N THR A 124 -1.30 3.89 -5.58
CA THR A 124 -0.62 5.18 -5.41
C THR A 124 -1.23 6.27 -6.30
N LEU A 125 -1.52 5.98 -7.56
CA LEU A 125 -2.16 6.90 -8.49
C LEU A 125 -3.58 7.27 -8.06
N PHE A 126 -4.37 6.31 -7.58
CA PHE A 126 -5.71 6.56 -7.05
C PHE A 126 -5.68 7.44 -5.80
N LEU A 127 -4.77 7.17 -4.86
CA LEU A 127 -4.59 8.00 -3.67
C LEU A 127 -4.14 9.42 -4.04
N LEU A 128 -3.24 9.55 -5.01
CA LEU A 128 -2.80 10.85 -5.52
C LEU A 128 -3.97 11.61 -6.18
N ALA A 129 -4.75 10.94 -7.03
CA ALA A 129 -5.92 11.53 -7.69
C ALA A 129 -6.99 11.95 -6.68
N LEU A 130 -7.26 11.13 -5.66
CA LEU A 130 -8.17 11.47 -4.55
C LEU A 130 -7.66 12.68 -3.78
N ARG A 131 -6.36 12.73 -3.47
CA ARG A 131 -5.74 13.86 -2.78
C ARG A 131 -5.88 15.15 -3.58
N LEU A 132 -5.63 15.11 -4.89
CA LEU A 132 -5.77 16.25 -5.79
C LEU A 132 -7.23 16.71 -5.93
N ARG A 133 -8.21 15.79 -5.86
CA ARG A 133 -9.64 16.15 -5.88
C ARG A 133 -10.13 16.77 -4.57
N ILE A 134 -9.69 16.24 -3.42
CA ILE A 134 -10.13 16.71 -2.10
C ILE A 134 -9.42 18.01 -1.71
N SER A 135 -8.13 18.12 -1.98
CA SER A 135 -7.35 19.34 -1.76
C SER A 135 -6.78 19.83 -3.08
N ARG A 136 -7.31 20.95 -3.59
CA ARG A 136 -6.62 21.73 -4.65
C ARG A 136 -5.24 22.25 -4.21
N GLN A 137 -4.86 22.08 -2.94
CA GLN A 137 -3.55 22.41 -2.38
C GLN A 137 -2.81 21.13 -1.96
N LEU A 138 -1.71 20.83 -2.67
CA LEU A 138 -0.87 19.64 -2.48
C LEU A 138 -0.16 19.59 -1.12
N VAL A 139 -0.04 20.72 -0.43
CA VAL A 139 0.59 20.85 0.88
C VAL A 139 -0.19 21.89 1.69
N VAL A 140 -1.12 21.44 2.53
CA VAL A 140 -1.59 22.28 3.64
C VAL A 140 -0.59 22.05 4.75
N ARG A 141 0.29 23.04 4.98
CA ARG A 141 0.99 23.19 6.26
C ARG A 141 -0.09 23.33 7.32
N ALA A 142 -0.08 22.46 8.32
CA ALA A 142 -0.77 22.71 9.58
C ALA A 142 -0.18 23.97 10.24
#